data_AF-A0A117M9V3-F1
#
_entry.id   AF-A0A117M9V3-F1
#
_cell.length_a   1.000
_cell.length_b   1.000
_cell.length_c   1.000
_cell.angle_alpha   90.00
_cell.angle_beta   90.00
_cell.angle_gamma   90.00
#
_symmetry.space_group_name_H-M   'P 1'
#
loop_
_entity.id
_entity.type
_entity.pdbx_description
1 polymer ?
#
loop_
_entity_poly.entity_id
_entity_poly.type
_entity_poly.pdbx_seq_one_letter_code
_entity_poly.pdbx_strand_id
1 'polypeptide(L)'
;MKFQLESSKLEFFRPDAFGFINGLKKEPPKQKMINLSIGAPNRPTPEWIVEVMKENLSNPAYHTYPPQHGAPELLEAVAYWYRKRFGVTLNPEENVLVTVGIKEAIFNALHALVNAGDSILVPDPG
;
A
#
# COMPACT_ATOMS: atom_id res chain seq x y z
N MET A 1 2.84 39.06 14.47
CA MET A 1 1.91 37.92 14.40
C MET A 1 2.68 36.74 13.82
N LYS A 2 2.91 35.65 14.57
CA LYS A 2 3.56 34.45 14.03
C LYS A 2 2.48 33.62 13.34
N PHE A 3 2.56 33.48 12.02
CA PHE A 3 1.72 32.54 11.28
C PHE A 3 2.24 31.14 11.55
N GLN A 4 1.42 30.26 12.10
CA GLN A 4 1.72 28.84 12.16
C GLN A 4 1.38 28.25 10.78
N LEU A 5 2.40 28.06 9.96
CA LEU A 5 2.27 27.55 8.59
C LEU A 5 2.14 26.02 8.54
N GLU A 6 2.44 25.35 9.65
CA GLU A 6 2.48 23.90 9.74
C GLU A 6 1.19 23.33 10.36
N SER A 7 0.71 22.20 9.81
CA SER A 7 -0.41 21.48 10.41
C SER A 7 0.01 20.85 11.73
N SER A 8 -0.78 21.05 12.78
CA SER A 8 -0.59 20.37 14.08
C SER A 8 -0.58 18.84 13.96
N LYS A 9 -1.16 18.28 12.88
CA LYS A 9 -1.11 16.84 12.59
C LYS A 9 0.33 16.32 12.41
N LEU A 10 1.29 17.19 12.06
CA LEU A 10 2.69 16.82 11.90
C LEU A 10 3.37 16.47 13.22
N GLU A 11 2.86 16.94 14.36
CA GLU A 11 3.39 16.61 15.69
C GLU A 11 3.33 15.10 16.00
N PHE A 12 2.44 14.37 15.33
CA PHE A 12 2.26 12.93 15.49
C PHE A 12 3.18 12.08 14.61
N PHE A 13 3.93 12.69 13.67
CA PHE A 13 4.88 11.96 12.83
C PHE A 13 6.23 11.84 13.53
N ARG A 14 6.55 10.65 14.05
CA ARG A 14 7.85 10.31 14.66
C ARG A 14 8.63 9.35 13.76
N PRO A 15 9.96 9.23 13.92
CA PRO A 15 10.75 8.24 13.21
C PRO A 15 10.20 6.83 13.47
N ASP A 16 9.82 6.15 12.39
CA ASP A 16 9.29 4.79 12.48
C ASP A 16 10.40 3.76 12.77
N ALA A 17 10.00 2.51 13.03
CA ALA A 17 10.93 1.41 13.27
C ALA A 17 11.92 1.18 12.11
N PHE A 18 11.54 1.52 10.86
CA PHE A 18 12.46 1.42 9.72
C PHE A 18 13.51 2.50 9.75
N GLY A 19 13.18 3.72 10.18
CA GLY A 19 14.13 4.80 10.43
C GLY A 19 15.21 4.37 11.43
N PHE A 20 14.80 3.72 12.52
CA PHE A 20 15.72 3.14 13.50
C PHE A 20 16.60 2.03 12.91
N ILE A 21 16.02 1.04 12.24
CA ILE A 21 16.75 -0.07 11.59
C ILE A 21 17.76 0.45 10.55
N ASN A 22 17.38 1.44 9.75
CA ASN A 22 18.26 2.07 8.77
C ASN A 22 19.41 2.83 9.46
N GLY A 23 19.16 3.42 10.63
CA GLY A 23 20.21 3.98 11.48
C GLY A 23 21.28 2.96 11.87
N LEU A 24 20.88 1.74 12.26
CA LEU A 24 21.80 0.66 12.60
C LEU A 24 22.65 0.18 11.42
N LYS A 25 22.20 0.39 10.18
CA LYS A 25 22.91 0.00 8.95
C LYS A 25 23.93 1.04 8.46
N LYS A 26 24.03 2.21 9.10
CA LYS A 26 24.93 3.28 8.66
C LYS A 26 26.41 2.90 8.80
N GLU A 27 26.75 2.11 9.80
CA GLU A 27 28.10 1.57 9.95
C GLU A 27 28.19 0.21 9.25
N PRO A 28 29.19 -0.01 8.37
CA PRO A 28 29.36 -1.29 7.71
C PRO A 28 29.64 -2.36 8.77
N PRO A 29 28.97 -3.52 8.70
CA PRO A 29 29.13 -4.54 9.71
C PRO A 29 30.56 -5.10 9.67
N LYS A 30 31.14 -5.37 10.85
CA LYS A 30 32.48 -5.97 10.98
C LYS A 30 32.57 -7.39 10.40
N GLN A 31 31.43 -8.02 10.15
CA GLN A 31 31.29 -9.37 9.62
C GLN A 31 30.21 -9.41 8.54
N LYS A 32 30.21 -10.46 7.73
CA LYS A 32 29.17 -10.70 6.73
C LYS A 32 27.81 -10.88 7.42
N MET A 33 26.84 -10.04 7.10
CA MET A 33 25.50 -10.08 7.67
C MET A 33 24.48 -10.63 6.67
N ILE A 34 23.50 -11.38 7.17
CA ILE A 34 22.28 -11.75 6.44
C ILE A 34 21.18 -10.77 6.85
N ASN A 35 20.64 -10.02 5.90
CA ASN A 35 19.60 -9.03 6.18
C ASN A 35 18.22 -9.70 6.25
N LEU A 36 17.68 -9.83 7.46
CA LEU A 36 16.33 -10.32 7.74
C LEU A 36 15.42 -9.22 8.34
N SER A 37 15.81 -7.95 8.20
CA SER A 37 15.19 -6.85 8.95
C SER A 37 13.91 -6.30 8.32
N ILE A 38 13.73 -6.47 7.01
CA ILE A 38 12.58 -5.95 6.25
C ILE A 38 12.00 -7.11 5.45
N GLY A 39 10.67 -7.25 5.47
CA GLY A 39 9.92 -8.25 4.70
C GLY A 39 9.87 -7.96 3.20
N ALA A 40 11.02 -7.66 2.59
CA ALA A 40 11.14 -7.49 1.15
C ALA A 40 11.38 -8.87 0.50
N PRO A 41 10.66 -9.22 -0.58
CA PRO A 41 10.93 -10.44 -1.33
C PRO A 41 12.39 -10.47 -1.82
N ASN A 42 13.04 -11.63 -1.72
CA ASN A 42 14.41 -11.85 -2.19
C ASN A 42 14.48 -12.62 -3.53
N ARG A 43 13.31 -12.90 -4.13
CA ARG A 43 13.20 -13.57 -5.43
C ARG A 43 12.68 -12.56 -6.47
N PRO A 44 13.07 -12.71 -7.75
CA PRO A 44 12.52 -11.87 -8.79
C PRO A 44 11.01 -12.09 -8.92
N THR A 45 10.33 -11.07 -9.43
CA THR A 45 8.95 -11.18 -9.89
C THR A 45 8.84 -12.32 -10.92
N PRO A 46 7.81 -13.19 -10.85
CA PRO A 46 7.60 -14.23 -11.84
C PRO A 46 7.63 -13.71 -13.29
N GLU A 47 8.35 -14.40 -14.17
CA GLU A 47 8.62 -13.98 -15.56
C GLU A 47 7.36 -13.56 -16.31
N TRP A 48 6.29 -14.35 -16.20
CA TRP A 48 5.04 -14.09 -16.93
C TRP A 48 4.38 -12.76 -16.55
N ILE A 49 4.57 -12.28 -15.31
CA ILE A 49 4.06 -10.96 -14.89
C ILE A 49 4.86 -9.85 -15.56
N VAL A 50 6.19 -10.04 -15.66
CA VAL A 50 7.10 -9.11 -16.31
C VAL A 50 6.78 -9.02 -17.81
N GLU A 51 6.53 -10.15 -18.46
CA GLU A 51 6.17 -10.19 -19.88
C GLU A 51 4.82 -9.51 -20.15
N VAL A 52 3.77 -9.82 -19.38
CA VAL A 52 2.47 -9.13 -19.51
C VAL A 52 2.60 -7.62 -19.32
N MET A 53 3.44 -7.18 -18.37
CA MET A 53 3.70 -5.75 -18.18
C MET A 53 4.38 -5.14 -19.42
N LYS A 54 5.44 -5.77 -19.95
CA LYS A 54 6.15 -5.31 -21.16
C LYS A 54 5.23 -5.20 -22.36
N GLU A 55 4.39 -6.21 -22.59
CA GLU A 55 3.42 -6.24 -23.68
C GLU A 55 2.46 -5.04 -23.61
N ASN A 56 1.94 -4.75 -22.41
CA ASN A 56 0.95 -3.70 -22.22
C ASN A 56 1.56 -2.28 -22.11
N LEU A 57 2.82 -2.16 -21.71
CA LEU A 57 3.49 -0.85 -21.57
C LEU A 57 3.54 -0.05 -22.88
N SER A 58 3.59 -0.73 -24.03
CA SER A 58 3.62 -0.08 -25.34
C SER A 58 2.24 0.38 -25.84
N ASN A 59 1.15 0.01 -25.17
CA ASN A 59 -0.21 0.35 -25.57
C ASN A 59 -0.57 1.80 -25.16
N PRO A 60 -0.78 2.72 -26.13
CA PRO A 60 -1.09 4.13 -25.83
C PRO A 60 -2.39 4.32 -25.04
N ALA A 61 -3.32 3.36 -25.07
CA ALA A 61 -4.57 3.44 -24.31
C ALA A 61 -4.31 3.54 -22.79
N TYR A 62 -3.21 2.95 -22.30
CA TYR A 62 -2.83 2.98 -20.89
C TYR A 62 -1.95 4.19 -20.51
N HIS A 63 -1.66 5.10 -21.44
CA HIS A 63 -0.85 6.30 -21.18
C HIS A 63 -1.70 7.51 -20.77
N THR A 64 -2.96 7.28 -20.44
CA THR A 64 -3.94 8.31 -20.05
C THR A 64 -4.44 8.07 -18.62
N TYR A 65 -5.31 8.94 -18.13
CA TYR A 65 -5.87 8.77 -16.79
C TYR A 65 -6.64 7.45 -16.68
N PRO A 66 -6.36 6.63 -15.65
CA PRO A 66 -7.16 5.43 -15.40
C PRO A 66 -8.56 5.81 -14.93
N PRO A 67 -9.53 4.87 -15.00
CA PRO A 67 -10.83 5.06 -14.37
C PRO A 67 -10.69 5.30 -12.86
N GLN A 68 -11.57 6.12 -12.28
CA GLN A 68 -11.46 6.61 -10.91
C GLN A 68 -11.36 5.49 -9.86
N HIS A 69 -12.11 4.40 -10.01
CA HIS A 69 -12.12 3.29 -9.05
C HIS A 69 -11.09 2.19 -9.36
N GLY A 70 -10.48 2.21 -10.56
CA GLY A 70 -9.63 1.15 -11.09
C GLY A 70 -10.08 0.65 -12.46
N ALA A 71 -9.18 -0.02 -13.19
CA ALA A 71 -9.51 -0.64 -14.48
C ALA A 71 -10.59 -1.72 -14.30
N PRO A 72 -11.64 -1.79 -15.14
CA PRO A 72 -12.74 -2.75 -14.99
C PRO A 72 -12.27 -4.20 -14.85
N GLU A 73 -11.28 -4.60 -15.65
CA GLU A 73 -10.71 -5.95 -15.65
C GLU A 73 -10.02 -6.28 -14.32
N LEU A 74 -9.44 -5.28 -13.65
CA LEU A 74 -8.84 -5.44 -12.33
C LEU A 74 -9.92 -5.58 -11.25
N LEU A 75 -11.00 -4.80 -11.32
CA LEU A 75 -12.12 -4.90 -10.38
C LEU A 75 -12.77 -6.29 -10.45
N GLU A 76 -13.01 -6.78 -11.67
CA GLU A 76 -13.54 -8.12 -11.91
C GLU A 76 -12.60 -9.22 -11.42
N ALA A 77 -11.29 -9.09 -11.67
CA ALA A 77 -10.29 -10.05 -11.22
C ALA A 77 -10.24 -10.14 -9.67
N VAL A 78 -10.36 -9.02 -8.97
CA VAL A 78 -10.44 -8.98 -7.50
C VAL A 78 -11.70 -9.67 -7.01
N ALA A 79 -12.87 -9.34 -7.56
CA ALA A 79 -14.15 -9.96 -7.18
C ALA A 79 -14.14 -11.48 -7.45
N TYR A 80 -13.59 -11.90 -8.60
CA TYR A 80 -13.37 -13.31 -8.93
C TYR A 80 -12.48 -14.00 -7.89
N TRP A 81 -11.35 -13.39 -7.53
CA TRP A 81 -10.42 -13.95 -6.57
C TRP A 81 -11.05 -14.10 -5.18
N TYR A 82 -11.80 -13.11 -4.72
CA TYR A 82 -12.52 -13.16 -3.44
C TYR A 82 -13.55 -14.30 -3.40
N ARG A 83 -14.33 -14.45 -4.47
CA ARG A 83 -15.29 -15.56 -4.57
C ARG A 83 -14.59 -16.91 -4.54
N LYS A 84 -13.50 -17.07 -5.30
CA LYS A 84 -12.75 -18.33 -5.36
C LYS A 84 -12.07 -18.67 -4.04
N ARG A 85 -11.47 -17.67 -3.37
CA ARG A 85 -10.64 -17.86 -2.18
C ARG A 85 -11.44 -17.96 -0.89
N PHE A 86 -12.54 -17.22 -0.80
CA PHE A 86 -13.31 -17.03 0.43
C PHE A 86 -14.81 -17.34 0.27
N GLY A 87 -15.30 -17.61 -0.94
CA GLY A 87 -16.75 -17.81 -1.18
C GLY A 87 -17.57 -16.51 -1.13
N VAL A 88 -16.92 -15.35 -1.07
CA VAL A 88 -17.59 -14.04 -0.97
C VAL A 88 -17.91 -13.51 -2.37
N THR A 89 -19.19 -13.21 -2.62
CA THR A 89 -19.62 -12.57 -3.87
C THR A 89 -19.56 -11.06 -3.69
N LEU A 90 -18.82 -10.37 -4.57
CA LEU A 90 -18.67 -8.92 -4.58
C LEU A 90 -19.19 -8.36 -5.90
N ASN A 91 -19.89 -7.22 -5.85
CA ASN A 91 -20.11 -6.37 -7.00
C ASN A 91 -18.79 -5.61 -7.28
N PRO A 92 -18.14 -5.81 -8.45
CA PRO A 92 -16.87 -5.14 -8.77
C PRO A 92 -16.92 -3.62 -8.67
N GLU A 93 -18.02 -2.98 -9.10
CA GLU A 93 -18.13 -1.52 -9.14
C GLU A 93 -18.47 -0.91 -7.78
N GLU A 94 -19.18 -1.64 -6.92
CA GLU A 94 -19.67 -1.13 -5.64
C GLU A 94 -18.84 -1.59 -4.43
N ASN A 95 -18.08 -2.68 -4.55
CA ASN A 95 -17.39 -3.30 -3.42
C ASN A 95 -15.86 -3.34 -3.56
N VAL A 96 -15.31 -2.88 -4.69
CA VAL A 96 -13.86 -2.88 -4.94
C VAL A 96 -13.39 -1.48 -5.28
N LEU A 97 -12.32 -1.05 -4.61
CA LEU A 97 -11.61 0.21 -4.88
C LEU A 97 -10.11 -0.08 -4.97
N VAL A 98 -9.48 0.32 -6.08
CA VAL A 98 -8.03 0.19 -6.27
C VAL A 98 -7.32 1.40 -5.66
N THR A 99 -6.29 1.15 -4.87
CA THR A 99 -5.46 2.18 -4.22
C THR A 99 -3.98 1.96 -4.52
N VAL A 100 -3.14 2.96 -4.20
CA VAL A 100 -1.68 2.90 -4.20
C VAL A 100 -1.19 2.08 -3.01
N GLY A 101 -1.44 0.77 -3.10
CA GLY A 101 -1.11 -0.21 -2.07
C GLY A 101 -1.91 -0.02 -0.78
N ILE A 102 -1.57 -0.85 0.21
CA ILE A 102 -2.32 -0.94 1.47
C ILE A 102 -2.19 0.31 2.35
N LYS A 103 -1.08 1.05 2.27
CA LYS A 103 -0.86 2.24 3.10
C LYS A 103 -1.89 3.32 2.80
N GLU A 104 -2.14 3.57 1.51
CA GLU A 104 -3.18 4.51 1.10
C GLU A 104 -4.58 3.97 1.44
N ALA A 105 -4.85 2.68 1.24
CA ALA A 105 -6.13 2.09 1.60
C ALA A 105 -6.47 2.29 3.08
N ILE A 106 -5.52 2.03 3.99
CA ILE A 106 -5.70 2.24 5.43
C ILE A 106 -5.91 3.74 5.73
N PHE A 107 -5.09 4.61 5.15
CA PHE A 107 -5.22 6.06 5.35
C PHE A 107 -6.59 6.59 4.91
N ASN A 108 -7.06 6.19 3.74
CA ASN A 108 -8.35 6.60 3.19
C ASN A 108 -9.51 6.02 4.02
N ALA A 109 -9.43 4.74 4.42
CA ALA A 109 -10.44 4.12 5.28
C ALA A 109 -10.57 4.84 6.63
N LEU A 110 -9.45 5.16 7.27
CA LEU A 110 -9.45 5.91 8.53
C LEU A 110 -10.02 7.33 8.35
N HIS A 111 -9.63 8.04 7.29
CA HIS A 111 -10.18 9.37 7.01
C HIS A 111 -11.67 9.37 6.68
N ALA A 112 -12.18 8.30 6.06
CA ALA A 112 -13.59 8.18 5.70
C ALA A 112 -14.49 7.76 6.87
N LEU A 113 -13.96 7.00 7.83
CA LEU A 113 -14.77 6.33 8.85
C LEU A 113 -14.61 6.93 10.26
N VAL A 114 -13.52 7.64 10.56
CA VAL A 114 -13.17 8.06 11.93
C VAL A 114 -13.33 9.56 12.10
N ASN A 115 -14.04 9.97 13.15
CA ASN A 115 -14.17 11.35 13.58
C ASN A 115 -13.31 11.67 14.80
N ALA A 116 -13.12 12.96 15.07
CA ALA A 116 -12.46 13.41 16.29
C ALA A 116 -13.27 12.99 17.53
N GLY A 117 -12.62 12.30 18.46
CA GLY A 117 -13.25 11.77 19.67
C GLY A 117 -13.65 10.29 19.58
N ASP A 118 -13.62 9.70 18.39
CA ASP A 118 -13.84 8.26 18.22
C ASP A 118 -12.68 7.45 18.79
N SER A 119 -12.99 6.24 19.28
CA SER A 119 -12.00 5.28 19.77
C SER A 119 -11.80 4.18 18.73
N ILE A 120 -10.53 3.82 18.46
CA ILE A 120 -10.15 2.75 17.53
C ILE A 120 -9.47 1.64 18.32
N LEU A 121 -9.90 0.40 18.12
CA LEU A 121 -9.20 -0.77 18.64
C LEU A 121 -8.03 -1.12 17.72
N VAL A 122 -6.82 -1.17 18.27
CA VAL A 122 -5.60 -1.53 17.56
C VAL A 122 -5.01 -2.78 18.21
N PRO A 123 -4.69 -3.84 17.45
CA PRO A 123 -4.02 -5.02 18.00
C PRO A 123 -2.61 -4.66 18.51
N ASP A 124 -2.09 -5.42 19.47
CA ASP A 124 -0.71 -5.32 19.95
C ASP A 124 -0.06 -6.71 19.94
N PRO A 125 0.97 -6.97 19.11
CA PRO A 125 1.54 -6.03 18.13
C PRO A 125 0.58 -5.74 16.96
N GLY A 126 0.59 -4.50 16.48
CA GLY A 126 -0.25 -4.00 15.38
C GLY A 126 0.50 -3.08 14.44
#